data_AF-A0A852CBU8-F1
#
_entry.id   AF-A0A852CBU8-F1
#
_cell.length_a   1.000
_cell.length_b   1.000
_cell.length_c   1.000
_cell.angle_alpha   90.00
_cell.angle_beta   90.00
_cell.angle_gamma   90.00
#
_symmetry.space_group_name_H-M   'P 1'
#
loop_
_entity.id
_entity.type
_entity.pdbx_description
1 polymer ?
#
loop_
_entity_poly.entity_id
_entity_poly.type
_entity_poly.pdbx_seq_one_letter_code
_entity_poly.pdbx_strand_id
1 'polypeptide(L)'
;IKWFCAMLTNNTGHHLVVRQAMIPRILKLFPYIYGNRMLSSYKPKSSIKDSYKILELEEGCSLDDIRNSYRSLAKKYHPDSSAATADAAAFIKVEEAYRVVLDDMATKKKSSKNDEDEEDLFKTKSPQHRHYLSFEGVGIGTPSQREKQYMQFRVDRATEQVLEYQKRRLESQYAGSDLMKAKDVRESKKMKITQAVERLVEDLIQESMAKGDFDNLRGKGKPLQKFSDCPHIDPMTHNLNRILIDNGYQPEWILMQKEIRETIERLRKSIVASRSKLGGPMTLHRQKQWNRICEQFIEDIRKLNKRVDNFNLVVPLLSRQMMHFSADKEIVRAQETYKALMENREVSNSDTKENEEENVKKNGWKSSLFKWLNL
;
A
#
# COMPACT_ATOMS: atom_id res chain seq x y z
N ILE A 1 32.36 6.19 54.41
CA ILE A 1 33.32 6.66 53.38
C ILE A 1 32.50 7.50 52.38
N LYS A 2 32.05 8.72 52.70
CA LYS A 2 32.78 10.01 52.71
C LYS A 2 33.84 10.11 51.62
N TRP A 3 33.47 10.67 50.47
CA TRP A 3 34.31 11.63 49.74
C TRP A 3 33.42 12.81 49.32
N PHE A 4 33.96 13.99 49.62
CA PHE A 4 33.42 15.33 49.53
C PHE A 4 34.41 16.11 48.64
N CYS A 5 33.98 17.25 48.09
CA CYS A 5 34.79 18.29 47.41
C CYS A 5 35.30 17.98 45.98
N ALA A 6 35.35 18.94 45.05
CA ALA A 6 35.43 20.40 45.20
C ALA A 6 34.68 21.16 44.10
N MET A 7 34.11 22.30 44.51
CA MET A 7 33.77 23.46 43.68
C MET A 7 35.04 24.26 43.28
N LEU A 8 34.96 24.99 42.16
CA LEU A 8 35.57 26.32 41.86
C LEU A 8 35.09 26.72 40.44
N THR A 9 34.01 27.51 40.29
CA THR A 9 33.94 28.98 40.10
C THR A 9 34.68 29.57 38.88
N ASN A 10 33.87 30.12 37.95
CA ASN A 10 33.95 31.38 37.19
C ASN A 10 35.31 32.08 36.99
N ASN A 11 35.62 32.47 35.73
CA ASN A 11 35.55 33.90 35.32
C ASN A 11 35.77 34.14 33.81
N THR A 12 34.91 35.01 33.26
CA THR A 12 35.13 36.10 32.28
C THR A 12 36.04 35.97 31.06
N GLY A 13 35.47 36.37 29.90
CA GLY A 13 36.19 36.85 28.73
C GLY A 13 35.25 37.55 27.75
N HIS A 14 35.26 38.88 27.74
CA HIS A 14 34.30 39.77 27.08
C HIS A 14 34.66 40.09 25.61
N HIS A 15 33.61 40.35 24.84
CA HIS A 15 33.44 41.33 23.75
C HIS A 15 34.46 41.46 22.61
N LEU A 16 33.94 41.28 21.39
CA LEU A 16 34.22 42.24 20.31
C LEU A 16 32.98 42.41 19.42
N VAL A 17 32.54 43.66 19.36
CA VAL A 17 31.43 44.18 18.55
C VAL A 17 31.93 44.39 17.13
N VAL A 18 31.21 43.89 16.13
CA VAL A 18 31.24 44.47 14.79
C VAL A 18 29.80 44.56 14.29
N ARG A 19 29.34 45.80 14.14
CA ARG A 19 28.15 46.18 13.37
C ARG A 19 28.35 45.74 11.92
N GLN A 20 27.38 45.06 11.31
CA GLN A 20 27.20 45.17 9.86
C GLN A 20 25.71 45.22 9.52
N ALA A 21 25.38 46.19 8.68
CA ALA A 21 24.05 46.63 8.32
C ALA A 21 23.23 45.58 7.54
N MET A 22 21.91 45.80 7.58
CA MET A 22 20.88 45.18 6.76
C MET A 22 21.26 45.12 5.26
N ILE A 23 20.89 44.03 4.58
CA ILE A 23 20.11 43.97 3.32
C ILE A 23 19.79 42.47 3.05
N PRO A 24 18.53 42.09 2.76
CA PRO A 24 18.14 40.70 2.54
C PRO A 24 18.54 40.15 1.16
N ARG A 25 18.98 38.89 1.13
CA ARG A 25 19.14 38.06 -0.07
C ARG A 25 17.76 37.72 -0.64
N ILE A 26 17.44 38.25 -1.83
CA ILE A 26 16.41 37.71 -2.71
C ILE A 26 17.10 37.33 -4.01
N LEU A 27 17.39 36.03 -4.18
CA LEU A 27 17.68 35.44 -5.48
C LEU A 27 16.35 35.35 -6.24
N LYS A 28 16.12 36.27 -7.20
CA LYS A 28 15.09 36.07 -8.21
C LYS A 28 15.68 35.19 -9.30
N LEU A 29 15.11 33.99 -9.47
CA LEU A 29 15.21 33.23 -10.71
C LEU A 29 14.70 34.10 -11.85
N PHE A 30 15.48 34.18 -12.93
CA PHE A 30 15.11 34.79 -14.20
C PHE A 30 14.00 33.97 -14.87
N PRO A 31 12.81 34.54 -15.15
CA PRO A 31 11.99 34.08 -16.27
C PRO A 31 12.43 34.85 -17.51
N TYR A 32 12.66 34.10 -18.59
CA TYR A 32 12.88 34.59 -19.94
C TYR A 32 11.76 35.59 -20.32
N ILE A 33 12.09 36.88 -20.37
CA ILE A 33 11.20 37.91 -20.94
C ILE A 33 11.81 38.28 -22.28
N TYR A 34 11.07 37.99 -23.34
CA TYR A 34 11.34 38.49 -24.68
C TYR A 34 11.55 40.01 -24.62
N GLY A 35 12.74 40.44 -25.00
CA GLY A 35 13.20 41.80 -24.82
C GLY A 35 12.35 42.82 -25.57
N ASN A 36 11.67 43.68 -24.82
CA ASN A 36 11.28 44.99 -25.34
C ASN A 36 12.54 45.85 -25.40
N ARG A 37 13.07 46.02 -26.62
CA ARG A 37 14.11 46.99 -26.94
C ARG A 37 13.64 48.38 -26.51
N MET A 38 14.51 49.06 -25.77
CA MET A 38 14.36 50.37 -25.13
C MET A 38 13.46 51.38 -25.86
N LEU A 39 12.72 52.14 -25.04
CA LEU A 39 11.95 53.34 -25.36
C LEU A 39 12.73 54.32 -26.24
N SER A 40 12.37 54.40 -27.52
CA SER A 40 12.51 55.60 -28.32
C SER A 40 11.17 56.35 -28.24
N SER A 41 11.16 57.58 -27.72
CA SER A 41 9.97 58.43 -27.58
C SER A 41 9.49 59.03 -28.92
N TYR A 42 9.88 58.42 -30.04
CA TYR A 42 9.46 58.85 -31.37
C TYR A 42 7.99 58.49 -31.60
N LYS A 43 7.13 59.53 -31.71
CA LYS A 43 5.75 59.36 -32.17
C LYS A 43 5.74 59.34 -33.69
N PRO A 44 5.21 58.29 -34.32
CA PRO A 44 5.08 58.25 -35.77
C PRO A 44 4.15 59.37 -36.24
N LYS A 45 4.52 60.03 -37.34
CA LYS A 45 3.72 61.12 -37.95
C LYS A 45 2.72 60.61 -38.98
N SER A 46 2.75 59.32 -39.32
CA SER A 46 1.88 58.73 -40.33
C SER A 46 0.46 58.50 -39.80
N SER A 47 -0.54 58.75 -40.65
CA SER A 47 -1.91 58.38 -40.33
C SER A 47 -2.08 56.84 -40.37
N ILE A 48 -3.04 56.31 -39.61
CA ILE A 48 -3.30 54.85 -39.55
C ILE A 48 -3.60 54.32 -40.97
N LYS A 49 -4.39 55.05 -41.75
CA LYS A 49 -4.76 54.69 -43.13
C LYS A 49 -3.56 54.61 -44.06
N ASP A 50 -2.61 55.54 -43.90
CA ASP A 50 -1.39 55.54 -44.71
C ASP A 50 -0.49 54.36 -44.34
N SER A 51 -0.53 53.93 -43.07
CA SER A 51 0.26 52.78 -42.61
C SER A 51 -0.22 51.46 -43.23
N TYR A 52 -1.54 51.25 -43.36
CA TYR A 52 -2.09 50.10 -44.10
C TYR A 52 -1.72 50.14 -45.60
N LYS A 53 -1.77 51.33 -46.22
CA LYS A 53 -1.35 51.52 -47.62
C LYS A 53 0.13 51.21 -47.84
N ILE A 54 1.01 51.62 -46.92
CA ILE A 54 2.46 51.34 -46.98
C ILE A 54 2.73 49.84 -46.87
N LEU A 55 1.92 49.11 -46.10
CA LEU A 55 2.01 47.65 -45.98
C LEU A 55 1.30 46.89 -47.11
N GLU A 56 0.74 47.59 -48.09
CA GLU A 56 -0.04 47.02 -49.20
C GLU A 56 -1.24 46.18 -48.71
N LEU A 57 -1.89 46.62 -47.62
CA LEU A 57 -3.04 45.93 -47.00
C LEU A 57 -4.28 46.81 -46.92
N GLU A 58 -5.44 46.16 -46.83
CA GLU A 58 -6.73 46.81 -46.57
C GLU A 58 -7.02 46.94 -45.07
N GLU A 59 -7.92 47.87 -44.72
CA GLU A 59 -8.37 48.04 -43.33
C GLU A 59 -9.22 46.83 -42.91
N GLY A 60 -8.71 45.98 -42.00
CA GLY A 60 -9.43 44.79 -41.49
C GLY A 60 -8.77 43.43 -41.76
N CYS A 61 -7.57 43.40 -42.32
CA CYS A 61 -6.81 42.15 -42.53
C CYS A 61 -6.46 41.43 -41.21
N SER A 62 -6.21 40.11 -41.30
CA SER A 62 -5.82 39.30 -40.14
C SER A 62 -4.40 39.65 -39.66
N LEU A 63 -4.10 39.36 -38.39
CA LEU A 63 -2.76 39.53 -37.82
C LEU A 63 -1.69 38.77 -38.60
N ASP A 64 -2.05 37.61 -39.16
CA ASP A 64 -1.11 36.81 -39.94
C ASP A 64 -0.83 37.43 -41.32
N ASP A 65 -1.81 38.10 -41.92
CA ASP A 65 -1.64 38.83 -43.18
C ASP A 65 -0.69 40.02 -42.99
N ILE A 66 -0.83 40.74 -41.87
CA ILE A 66 0.05 41.86 -41.49
C ILE A 66 1.49 41.39 -41.28
N ARG A 67 1.69 40.22 -40.66
CA ARG A 67 3.03 39.63 -40.50
C ARG A 67 3.62 39.18 -41.84
N ASN A 68 2.79 38.60 -42.71
CA ASN A 68 3.23 38.09 -44.00
C ASN A 68 3.60 39.22 -44.95
N SER A 69 2.83 40.32 -44.99
CA SER A 69 3.15 41.50 -45.79
C SER A 69 4.40 42.20 -45.27
N TYR A 70 4.54 42.38 -43.95
CA TYR A 70 5.76 42.92 -43.37
C TYR A 70 6.99 42.07 -43.71
N ARG A 71 6.87 40.73 -43.61
CA ARG A 71 7.96 39.82 -43.96
C ARG A 71 8.33 39.89 -45.44
N SER A 72 7.36 40.08 -46.34
CA SER A 72 7.63 40.20 -47.78
C SER A 72 8.30 41.54 -48.12
N LEU A 73 7.84 42.64 -47.53
CA LEU A 73 8.40 43.98 -47.71
C LEU A 73 9.79 44.10 -47.06
N ALA A 74 9.99 43.53 -45.87
CA ALA A 74 11.29 43.48 -45.21
C ALA A 74 12.32 42.78 -46.11
N LYS A 75 12.00 41.63 -46.72
CA LYS A 75 12.92 40.96 -47.65
C LYS A 75 13.28 41.80 -48.88
N LYS A 76 12.34 42.62 -49.36
CA LYS A 76 12.53 43.50 -50.53
C LYS A 76 13.36 44.75 -50.23
N TYR A 77 13.17 45.35 -49.06
CA TYR A 77 13.73 46.66 -48.69
C TYR A 77 14.85 46.61 -47.66
N HIS A 78 15.16 45.45 -47.06
CA HIS A 78 16.24 45.34 -46.08
C HIS A 78 17.59 45.76 -46.71
N PRO A 79 18.38 46.62 -46.04
CA PRO A 79 19.63 47.16 -46.61
C PRO A 79 20.71 46.09 -46.85
N ASP A 80 20.57 44.93 -46.22
CA ASP A 80 21.46 43.76 -46.36
C ASP A 80 20.96 42.75 -47.41
N SER A 81 19.85 43.05 -48.10
CA SER A 81 19.33 42.23 -49.19
C SER A 81 20.05 42.56 -50.50
N SER A 82 20.38 41.56 -51.32
CA SER A 82 21.07 41.75 -52.61
C SER A 82 20.15 42.27 -53.73
N ALA A 83 18.94 42.72 -53.42
CA ALA A 83 17.96 43.21 -54.39
C ALA A 83 18.23 44.68 -54.75
N ALA A 84 18.02 45.06 -56.02
CA ALA A 84 18.18 46.44 -56.48
C ALA A 84 17.22 47.45 -55.81
N THR A 85 16.20 46.95 -55.10
CA THR A 85 15.20 47.74 -54.35
C THR A 85 15.57 47.93 -52.87
N ALA A 86 16.74 47.47 -52.42
CA ALA A 86 17.18 47.61 -51.04
C ALA A 86 17.43 49.08 -50.70
N ASP A 87 16.56 49.67 -49.87
CA ASP A 87 16.63 51.05 -49.40
C ASP A 87 16.35 51.12 -47.90
N ALA A 88 17.34 51.63 -47.16
CA ALA A 88 17.24 51.79 -45.71
C ALA A 88 16.11 52.73 -45.30
N ALA A 89 15.84 53.79 -46.08
CA ALA A 89 14.79 54.75 -45.77
C ALA A 89 13.39 54.15 -45.97
N ALA A 90 13.19 53.36 -47.04
CA ALA A 90 11.98 52.59 -47.26
C ALA A 90 11.74 51.55 -46.16
N PHE A 91 12.78 50.85 -45.71
CA PHE A 91 12.66 49.86 -44.63
C PHE A 91 12.19 50.47 -43.32
N ILE A 92 12.72 51.64 -42.94
CA ILE A 92 12.30 52.37 -41.73
C ILE A 92 10.80 52.73 -41.81
N LYS A 93 10.31 53.17 -42.98
CA LYS A 93 8.89 53.49 -43.17
C LYS A 93 7.99 52.25 -43.04
N VAL A 94 8.45 51.10 -43.54
CA VAL A 94 7.72 49.82 -43.44
C VAL A 94 7.68 49.35 -41.98
N GLU A 95 8.79 49.47 -41.23
CA GLU A 95 8.84 49.14 -39.80
C GLU A 95 7.92 50.06 -38.98
N GLU A 96 7.95 51.37 -39.27
CA GLU A 96 7.08 52.36 -38.62
C GLU A 96 5.60 52.04 -38.87
N ALA A 97 5.22 51.78 -40.13
CA ALA A 97 3.87 51.41 -40.51
C ALA A 97 3.40 50.11 -39.82
N TYR A 98 4.27 49.09 -39.76
CA TYR A 98 3.96 47.82 -39.09
C TYR A 98 3.69 48.01 -37.59
N ARG A 99 4.47 48.85 -36.91
CA ARG A 99 4.25 49.16 -35.48
C ARG A 99 2.91 49.87 -35.26
N VAL A 100 2.57 50.86 -36.09
CA VAL A 100 1.29 51.60 -35.99
C VAL A 100 0.10 50.66 -36.20
N VAL A 101 0.18 49.74 -37.16
CA VAL A 101 -0.90 48.79 -37.45
C VAL A 101 -1.07 47.76 -36.31
N LEU A 102 0.02 47.29 -35.70
CA LEU A 102 -0.07 46.41 -34.52
C LEU A 102 -0.73 47.10 -33.33
N ASP A 103 -0.43 48.38 -33.10
CA ASP A 103 -1.06 49.16 -32.02
C ASP A 103 -2.55 49.39 -32.29
N ASP A 104 -2.96 49.69 -33.54
CA ASP A 104 -4.38 49.82 -33.96
C ASP A 104 -5.16 48.50 -33.78
N MET A 105 -4.54 47.36 -34.12
CA MET A 105 -5.15 46.04 -33.89
C MET A 105 -5.31 45.73 -32.39
N ALA A 106 -4.34 46.13 -31.56
CA ALA A 106 -4.41 45.95 -30.12
C ALA A 106 -5.46 46.85 -29.46
N THR A 107 -5.65 48.09 -29.94
CA THR A 107 -6.71 48.99 -29.44
C THR A 107 -8.09 48.51 -29.89
N LYS A 108 -8.25 48.07 -31.15
CA LYS A 108 -9.51 47.47 -31.66
C LYS A 108 -9.92 46.20 -30.90
N LYS A 109 -8.96 45.33 -30.57
CA LYS A 109 -9.20 44.12 -29.77
C LYS A 109 -9.64 44.45 -28.34
N LYS A 110 -9.17 45.55 -27.77
CA LYS A 110 -9.61 46.04 -26.44
C LYS A 110 -11.00 46.67 -26.51
N SER A 111 -11.30 47.47 -27.54
CA SER A 111 -12.64 48.07 -27.67
C SER A 111 -13.74 47.03 -27.96
N SER A 112 -13.43 45.93 -28.68
CA SER A 112 -14.42 44.86 -28.93
C SER A 112 -14.63 43.90 -27.76
N LYS A 113 -13.91 44.07 -26.64
CA LYS A 113 -14.00 43.21 -25.45
C LYS A 113 -14.80 43.86 -24.32
N ASN A 114 -15.24 45.11 -24.49
CA ASN A 114 -15.78 45.94 -23.42
C ASN A 114 -17.30 45.93 -23.24
N ASP A 115 -18.08 45.15 -24.01
CA ASP A 115 -19.54 45.26 -23.91
C ASP A 115 -20.29 44.14 -23.19
N GLU A 116 -19.74 42.93 -22.90
CA GLU A 116 -20.56 41.94 -22.15
C GLU A 116 -19.88 41.05 -21.09
N ASP A 117 -18.54 41.04 -20.88
CA ASP A 117 -17.95 40.06 -19.92
C ASP A 117 -16.71 40.54 -19.09
N GLU A 118 -16.44 41.84 -18.96
CA GLU A 118 -15.24 42.34 -18.25
C GLU A 118 -15.50 42.92 -16.84
N GLU A 119 -16.24 42.21 -15.98
CA GLU A 119 -16.15 42.43 -14.51
C GLU A 119 -15.13 41.53 -13.80
N ASP A 120 -14.58 40.49 -14.45
CA ASP A 120 -13.80 39.47 -13.71
C ASP A 120 -12.28 39.38 -13.98
N LEU A 121 -11.70 40.15 -14.92
CA LEU A 121 -10.30 39.87 -15.34
C LEU A 121 -9.26 41.00 -15.22
N PHE A 122 -9.56 42.14 -14.59
CA PHE A 122 -8.56 43.19 -14.34
C PHE A 122 -8.60 43.80 -12.94
N LYS A 123 -8.41 42.97 -11.90
CA LYS A 123 -7.87 43.48 -10.63
C LYS A 123 -6.36 43.67 -10.78
N THR A 124 -5.95 44.93 -10.90
CA THR A 124 -4.58 45.37 -10.65
C THR A 124 -4.09 44.72 -9.35
N LYS A 125 -3.07 43.85 -9.39
CA LYS A 125 -2.42 43.35 -8.16
C LYS A 125 -1.58 44.48 -7.56
N SER A 126 -2.25 45.49 -7.01
CA SER A 126 -1.65 46.37 -6.02
C SER A 126 -1.14 45.50 -4.87
N PRO A 127 0.04 45.79 -4.27
CA PRO A 127 0.48 45.12 -3.06
C PRO A 127 -0.67 45.21 -2.06
N GLN A 128 -1.26 44.07 -1.70
CA GLN A 128 -2.43 44.11 -0.84
C GLN A 128 -2.04 44.83 0.45
N HIS A 129 -2.64 45.99 0.66
CA HIS A 129 -2.82 46.60 1.97
C HIS A 129 -3.15 45.45 2.92
N ARG A 130 -2.37 45.28 4.01
CA ARG A 130 -2.48 44.16 4.96
C ARG A 130 -3.92 44.06 5.45
N HIS A 131 -4.75 43.35 4.70
CA HIS A 131 -6.04 42.89 5.16
C HIS A 131 -5.66 41.86 6.19
N TYR A 132 -5.73 42.23 7.46
CA TYR A 132 -5.87 41.22 8.49
C TYR A 132 -6.98 40.30 7.99
N LEU A 133 -6.64 39.03 7.75
CA LEU A 133 -7.63 38.00 7.45
C LEU A 133 -8.71 38.15 8.52
N SER A 134 -9.82 38.80 8.16
CA SER A 134 -10.99 38.85 9.01
C SER A 134 -11.53 37.44 8.91
N PHE A 135 -11.07 36.58 9.83
CA PHE A 135 -11.41 35.16 9.91
C PHE A 135 -12.91 34.94 10.23
N GLU A 136 -13.78 35.84 9.78
CA GLU A 136 -15.21 35.88 10.06
C GLU A 136 -15.53 35.84 11.57
N GLY A 137 -14.60 36.36 12.40
CA GLY A 137 -14.68 36.27 13.86
C GLY A 137 -14.37 34.89 14.44
N VAL A 138 -13.95 33.93 13.62
CA VAL A 138 -13.67 32.54 14.00
C VAL A 138 -12.23 32.40 14.52
N GLY A 139 -12.14 31.80 15.70
CA GLY A 139 -10.89 31.41 16.33
C GLY A 139 -10.34 32.40 17.35
N ILE A 140 -9.63 31.86 18.34
CA ILE A 140 -9.02 32.57 19.47
C ILE A 140 -7.53 32.24 19.51
N GLY A 141 -6.71 33.22 19.93
CA GLY A 141 -5.26 33.06 20.06
C GLY A 141 -4.46 33.87 19.05
N THR A 142 -3.22 33.43 18.81
CA THR A 142 -2.26 34.13 17.94
C THR A 142 -2.71 34.14 16.47
N PRO A 143 -2.26 35.10 15.63
CA PRO A 143 -2.67 35.19 14.23
C PRO A 143 -2.48 33.88 13.44
N SER A 144 -1.38 33.15 13.68
CA SER A 144 -1.10 31.87 13.01
C SER A 144 -2.01 30.72 13.46
N GLN A 145 -2.42 30.71 14.74
CA GLN A 145 -3.36 29.71 15.27
C GLN A 145 -4.78 29.97 14.73
N ARG A 146 -5.18 31.25 14.68
CA ARG A 146 -6.46 31.67 14.12
C ARG A 146 -6.54 31.37 12.61
N GLU A 147 -5.43 31.51 11.89
CA GLU A 147 -5.32 31.10 10.49
C GLU A 147 -5.57 29.61 10.29
N LYS A 148 -4.91 28.75 11.08
CA LYS A 148 -5.16 27.30 11.02
C LYS A 148 -6.60 26.94 11.33
N GLN A 149 -7.18 27.57 12.36
CA GLN A 149 -8.58 27.35 12.74
C GLN A 149 -9.55 27.80 11.66
N TYR A 150 -9.30 28.95 11.01
CA TYR A 150 -10.13 29.42 9.91
C TYR A 150 -9.98 28.59 8.65
N MET A 151 -8.78 28.08 8.35
CA MET A 151 -8.58 27.10 7.28
C MET A 151 -9.38 25.83 7.53
N GLN A 152 -9.35 25.31 8.76
CA GLN A 152 -10.18 24.17 9.14
C GLN A 152 -11.67 24.47 8.98
N PHE A 153 -12.13 25.61 9.52
CA PHE A 153 -13.52 26.04 9.43
C PHE A 153 -14.01 26.20 7.98
N ARG A 154 -13.15 26.69 7.08
CA ARG A 154 -13.46 26.77 5.64
C ARG A 154 -13.60 25.40 5.00
N VAL A 155 -12.74 24.44 5.38
CA VAL A 155 -12.83 23.06 4.92
C VAL A 155 -14.14 22.45 5.42
N ASP A 156 -14.44 22.58 6.71
CA ASP A 156 -15.65 22.03 7.31
C ASP A 156 -16.91 22.58 6.63
N ARG A 157 -16.99 23.90 6.42
CA ARG A 157 -18.10 24.54 5.68
C ARG A 157 -18.22 24.03 4.25
N ALA A 158 -17.10 23.86 3.54
CA ALA A 158 -17.12 23.31 2.18
C ALA A 158 -17.61 21.86 2.16
N THR A 159 -17.22 21.05 3.15
CA THR A 159 -17.71 19.68 3.29
C THR A 159 -19.21 19.64 3.57
N GLU A 160 -19.70 20.53 4.44
CA GLU A 160 -21.13 20.64 4.75
C GLU A 160 -21.95 21.04 3.53
N GLN A 161 -21.47 22.01 2.73
CA GLN A 161 -22.10 22.40 1.47
C GLN A 161 -22.15 21.25 0.44
N VAL A 162 -21.08 20.45 0.34
CA VAL A 162 -21.05 19.28 -0.54
C VAL A 162 -22.04 18.22 -0.06
N LEU A 163 -22.09 17.96 1.25
CA LEU A 163 -23.05 17.02 1.84
C LEU A 163 -24.49 17.49 1.66
N GLU A 164 -24.77 18.77 1.84
CA GLU A 164 -26.08 19.37 1.63
C GLU A 164 -26.51 19.27 0.15
N TYR A 165 -25.58 19.53 -0.78
CA TYR A 165 -25.82 19.32 -2.20
C TYR A 165 -26.11 17.85 -2.53
N GLN A 166 -25.35 16.91 -1.96
CA GLN A 166 -25.60 15.48 -2.12
C GLN A 166 -26.95 15.06 -1.52
N LYS A 167 -27.30 15.56 -0.34
CA LYS A 167 -28.59 15.32 0.31
C LYS A 167 -29.74 15.83 -0.54
N ARG A 168 -29.66 17.07 -1.04
CA ARG A 168 -30.67 17.66 -1.93
C ARG A 168 -30.80 16.88 -3.25
N ARG A 169 -29.66 16.39 -3.77
CA ARG A 169 -29.62 15.53 -4.96
C ARG A 169 -30.28 14.18 -4.69
N LEU A 170 -30.02 13.57 -3.53
CA LEU A 170 -30.65 12.33 -3.09
C LEU A 170 -32.14 12.51 -2.82
N GLU A 171 -32.58 13.59 -2.16
CA GLU A 171 -34.00 13.90 -1.94
C GLU A 171 -34.76 14.07 -3.27
N SER A 172 -34.15 14.74 -4.25
CA SER A 172 -34.67 14.84 -5.62
C SER A 172 -34.74 13.47 -6.33
N GLN A 173 -33.89 12.53 -5.94
CA GLN A 173 -33.82 11.17 -6.47
C GLN A 173 -34.80 10.20 -5.77
N TYR A 174 -34.99 10.33 -4.45
CA TYR A 174 -35.97 9.56 -3.67
C TYR A 174 -37.42 9.92 -4.04
N ALA A 175 -37.67 11.13 -4.54
CA ALA A 175 -38.95 11.49 -5.16
C ALA A 175 -39.32 10.62 -6.38
N GLY A 176 -38.40 9.83 -6.92
CA GLY A 176 -38.62 8.84 -7.99
C GLY A 176 -38.10 7.43 -7.65
N SER A 177 -38.31 6.97 -6.41
CA SER A 177 -37.63 5.81 -5.80
C SER A 177 -37.73 4.48 -6.57
N ASP A 178 -38.77 4.25 -7.38
CA ASP A 178 -38.93 2.97 -8.12
C ASP A 178 -38.00 2.84 -9.34
N LEU A 179 -37.55 3.94 -9.95
CA LEU A 179 -36.74 3.88 -11.16
C LEU A 179 -35.24 3.73 -10.89
N MET A 180 -34.79 4.06 -9.67
CA MET A 180 -33.36 4.21 -9.36
C MET A 180 -32.67 2.90 -8.97
N LYS A 181 -33.35 2.00 -8.24
CA LYS A 181 -32.81 0.66 -7.94
C LYS A 181 -32.48 -0.13 -9.22
N ALA A 182 -33.33 0.02 -10.25
CA ALA A 182 -33.10 -0.60 -11.56
C ALA A 182 -31.95 0.05 -12.35
N LYS A 183 -31.63 1.32 -12.06
CA LYS A 183 -30.57 2.07 -12.74
C LYS A 183 -29.21 1.83 -12.11
N ASP A 184 -29.10 1.78 -10.79
CA ASP A 184 -27.86 1.39 -10.08
C ASP A 184 -27.45 -0.05 -10.42
N VAL A 185 -28.40 -1.00 -10.45
CA VAL A 185 -28.16 -2.40 -10.89
C VAL A 185 -27.76 -2.50 -12.37
N ARG A 186 -28.13 -1.52 -13.20
CA ARG A 186 -27.72 -1.45 -14.62
C ARG A 186 -26.37 -0.75 -14.80
N GLU A 187 -26.02 0.20 -13.95
CA GLU A 187 -24.76 0.93 -13.99
C GLU A 187 -23.61 0.12 -13.38
N SER A 188 -23.85 -0.69 -12.34
CA SER A 188 -22.85 -1.63 -11.83
C SER A 188 -22.40 -2.64 -12.90
N LYS A 189 -23.35 -3.10 -13.73
CA LYS A 189 -23.05 -3.99 -14.88
C LYS A 189 -22.16 -3.36 -15.94
N LYS A 190 -22.07 -2.02 -16.02
CA LYS A 190 -21.26 -1.28 -17.01
C LYS A 190 -19.79 -1.10 -16.60
N MET A 191 -19.43 -1.35 -15.34
CA MET A 191 -18.02 -1.36 -14.95
C MET A 191 -17.35 -2.57 -15.61
N LYS A 192 -16.48 -2.30 -16.59
CA LYS A 192 -15.65 -3.31 -17.26
C LYS A 192 -14.54 -3.73 -16.30
N ILE A 193 -14.89 -4.58 -15.36
CA ILE A 193 -13.91 -5.28 -14.52
C ILE A 193 -13.22 -6.30 -15.42
N THR A 194 -11.92 -6.14 -15.62
CA THR A 194 -11.11 -6.93 -16.56
C THR A 194 -10.85 -8.35 -16.08
N GLN A 195 -11.09 -8.65 -14.79
CA GLN A 195 -10.93 -9.98 -14.22
C GLN A 195 -12.29 -10.56 -13.85
N ALA A 196 -12.63 -11.73 -14.42
CA ALA A 196 -13.92 -12.39 -14.20
C ALA A 196 -14.21 -12.67 -12.71
N VAL A 197 -13.15 -12.92 -11.92
CA VAL A 197 -13.26 -13.17 -10.47
C VAL A 197 -13.66 -11.91 -9.71
N GLU A 198 -13.04 -10.77 -9.99
CA GLU A 198 -13.36 -9.49 -9.35
C GLU A 198 -14.81 -9.08 -9.62
N ARG A 199 -15.34 -9.37 -10.81
CA ARG A 199 -16.75 -9.09 -11.14
C ARG A 199 -17.71 -9.98 -10.36
N LEU A 200 -17.43 -11.28 -10.26
CA LEU A 200 -18.26 -12.19 -9.48
C LEU A 200 -18.30 -11.80 -8.00
N VAL A 201 -17.15 -11.39 -7.45
CA VAL A 201 -17.07 -10.91 -6.07
C VAL A 201 -17.90 -9.65 -5.87
N GLU A 202 -17.81 -8.68 -6.78
CA GLU A 202 -18.59 -7.44 -6.72
C GLU A 202 -20.11 -7.70 -6.83
N ASP A 203 -20.52 -8.59 -7.74
CA ASP A 203 -21.93 -8.98 -7.91
C ASP A 203 -22.47 -9.66 -6.62
N LEU A 204 -21.68 -10.53 -5.98
CA LEU A 204 -22.01 -11.15 -4.68
C LEU A 204 -22.14 -10.12 -3.56
N ILE A 205 -21.25 -9.13 -3.50
CA ILE A 205 -21.29 -8.06 -2.50
C ILE A 205 -22.57 -7.24 -2.68
N GLN A 206 -22.89 -6.83 -3.90
CA GLN A 206 -24.08 -6.04 -4.21
C GLN A 206 -25.37 -6.80 -3.90
N GLU A 207 -25.41 -8.11 -4.20
CA GLU A 207 -26.54 -8.98 -3.86
C GLU A 207 -26.75 -9.06 -2.34
N SER A 208 -25.68 -9.26 -1.56
CA SER A 208 -25.76 -9.30 -0.10
C SER A 208 -26.13 -7.94 0.51
N MET A 209 -25.69 -6.82 -0.08
CA MET A 209 -26.14 -5.48 0.31
C MET A 209 -27.63 -5.28 0.05
N ALA A 210 -28.14 -5.72 -1.10
CA ALA A 210 -29.56 -5.64 -1.44
C ALA A 210 -30.45 -6.50 -0.53
N LYS A 211 -29.92 -7.66 -0.08
CA LYS A 211 -30.58 -8.54 0.90
C LYS A 211 -30.60 -7.96 2.31
N GLY A 212 -29.76 -6.97 2.61
CA GLY A 212 -29.61 -6.42 3.95
C GLY A 212 -28.77 -7.31 4.88
N ASP A 213 -27.96 -8.23 4.34
CA ASP A 213 -27.10 -9.13 5.13
C ASP A 213 -26.12 -8.34 6.02
N PHE A 214 -25.78 -7.11 5.61
CA PHE A 214 -24.88 -6.20 6.33
C PHE A 214 -25.56 -5.36 7.41
N ASP A 215 -26.90 -5.43 7.55
CA ASP A 215 -27.61 -4.51 8.45
C ASP A 215 -27.54 -4.88 9.93
N ASN A 216 -27.40 -6.18 10.24
CA ASN A 216 -27.40 -6.72 11.59
C ASN A 216 -26.04 -7.30 12.01
N LEU A 217 -24.94 -6.73 11.51
CA LEU A 217 -23.60 -7.16 11.88
C LEU A 217 -23.26 -6.77 13.32
N ARG A 218 -22.63 -7.69 14.04
CA ARG A 218 -22.17 -7.46 15.41
C ARG A 218 -21.10 -6.35 15.41
N GLY A 219 -21.44 -5.19 15.97
CA GLY A 219 -20.53 -4.04 16.05
C GLY A 219 -20.72 -2.97 14.97
N LYS A 220 -21.77 -3.05 14.14
CA LYS A 220 -22.16 -1.97 13.21
C LYS A 220 -22.29 -0.64 13.96
N GLY A 221 -21.63 0.41 13.46
CA GLY A 221 -21.62 1.76 14.06
C GLY A 221 -20.74 1.93 15.30
N LYS A 222 -20.10 0.86 15.80
CA LYS A 222 -19.12 0.96 16.88
C LYS A 222 -17.72 1.17 16.28
N PRO A 223 -16.81 1.89 16.96
CA PRO A 223 -15.43 1.98 16.51
C PRO A 223 -14.83 0.58 16.42
N LEU A 224 -14.08 0.34 15.34
CA LEU A 224 -13.37 -0.93 15.15
C LEU A 224 -12.46 -1.17 16.35
N GLN A 225 -12.58 -2.34 16.97
CA GLN A 225 -11.62 -2.78 17.98
C GLN A 225 -10.27 -2.94 17.27
N LYS A 226 -9.36 -1.99 17.49
CA LYS A 226 -7.97 -2.11 17.04
C LYS A 226 -7.34 -3.22 17.88
N PHE A 227 -7.08 -4.37 17.26
CA PHE A 227 -6.27 -5.41 17.88
C PHE A 227 -4.83 -4.92 17.99
N SER A 228 -4.12 -5.46 18.99
CA SER A 228 -2.78 -5.05 19.44
C SER A 228 -2.01 -4.32 18.34
N ASP A 229 -1.98 -2.99 18.44
CA ASP A 229 -1.16 -2.16 17.58
C ASP A 229 0.28 -2.52 17.92
N CYS A 230 0.83 -3.54 17.28
CA CYS A 230 2.26 -3.70 17.16
C CYS A 230 2.69 -2.50 16.30
N PRO A 231 3.28 -1.43 16.86
CA PRO A 231 3.50 -0.19 16.11
C PRO A 231 4.47 -0.36 14.93
N HIS A 232 5.13 -1.52 14.89
CA HIS A 232 6.12 -1.94 13.91
C HIS A 232 5.51 -2.71 12.71
N ILE A 233 4.22 -3.08 12.75
CA ILE A 233 3.55 -3.81 11.66
C ILE A 233 2.66 -2.83 10.92
N ASP A 234 2.74 -2.80 9.59
CA ASP A 234 1.88 -1.92 8.81
C ASP A 234 0.39 -2.37 8.89
N PRO A 235 -0.57 -1.45 8.75
CA PRO A 235 -1.99 -1.77 8.87
C PRO A 235 -2.50 -2.81 7.84
N MET A 236 -1.93 -2.86 6.65
CA MET A 236 -2.32 -3.80 5.59
C MET A 236 -1.89 -5.23 5.95
N THR A 237 -0.63 -5.42 6.37
CA THR A 237 -0.09 -6.71 6.82
C THR A 237 -0.81 -7.21 8.06
N HIS A 238 -1.12 -6.32 9.00
CA HIS A 238 -1.91 -6.68 10.17
C HIS A 238 -3.31 -7.16 9.78
N ASN A 239 -4.00 -6.45 8.87
CA ASN A 239 -5.33 -6.86 8.40
C ASN A 239 -5.30 -8.18 7.62
N LEU A 240 -4.27 -8.41 6.81
CA LEU A 240 -4.09 -9.68 6.09
C LEU A 240 -3.87 -10.84 7.08
N ASN A 241 -2.95 -10.67 8.04
CA ASN A 241 -2.70 -11.68 9.07
C ASN A 241 -3.98 -11.98 9.87
N ARG A 242 -4.79 -10.95 10.17
CA ARG A 242 -6.11 -11.13 10.81
C ARG A 242 -7.02 -12.02 9.97
N ILE A 243 -7.19 -11.69 8.68
CA ILE A 243 -8.04 -12.47 7.77
C ILE A 243 -7.56 -13.92 7.70
N LEU A 244 -6.25 -14.14 7.63
CA LEU A 244 -5.66 -15.48 7.61
C LEU A 244 -5.96 -16.24 8.91
N ILE A 245 -5.78 -15.60 10.07
CA ILE A 245 -6.05 -16.22 11.39
C ILE A 245 -7.54 -16.54 11.54
N ASP A 246 -8.44 -15.62 11.17
CA ASP A 246 -9.89 -15.80 11.27
C ASP A 246 -10.37 -16.96 10.39
N ASN A 247 -9.73 -17.18 9.25
CA ASN A 247 -9.98 -18.32 8.36
C ASN A 247 -9.26 -19.61 8.81
N GLY A 248 -8.54 -19.59 9.93
CA GLY A 248 -7.79 -20.75 10.43
C GLY A 248 -6.59 -21.15 9.56
N TYR A 249 -6.03 -20.21 8.79
CA TYR A 249 -4.86 -20.46 7.95
C TYR A 249 -3.64 -20.86 8.78
N GLN A 250 -2.99 -21.96 8.39
CA GLN A 250 -1.82 -22.47 9.07
C GLN A 250 -0.57 -22.19 8.23
N PRO A 251 0.47 -21.53 8.79
CA PRO A 251 1.75 -21.35 8.12
C PRO A 251 2.35 -22.69 7.68
N GLU A 252 3.01 -22.66 6.53
CA GLU A 252 3.63 -23.83 5.90
C GLU A 252 4.57 -24.59 6.84
N TRP A 253 5.42 -23.89 7.59
CA TRP A 253 6.35 -24.53 8.52
C TRP A 253 5.64 -25.30 9.65
N ILE A 254 4.43 -24.91 10.07
CA ILE A 254 3.65 -25.65 11.06
C ILE A 254 3.17 -26.97 10.47
N LEU A 255 2.71 -26.95 9.22
CA LEU A 255 2.31 -28.16 8.49
C LEU A 255 3.53 -29.09 8.31
N MET A 256 4.66 -28.55 7.87
CA MET A 256 5.91 -29.31 7.76
C MET A 256 6.33 -29.94 9.09
N GLN A 257 6.22 -29.20 10.20
CA GLN A 257 6.54 -29.73 11.53
C GLN A 257 5.64 -30.92 11.88
N LYS A 258 4.34 -30.82 11.60
CA LYS A 258 3.38 -31.90 11.81
C LYS A 258 3.73 -33.12 10.95
N GLU A 259 4.03 -32.92 9.67
CA GLU A 259 4.45 -34.01 8.77
C GLU A 259 5.73 -34.71 9.25
N ILE A 260 6.74 -33.95 9.70
CA ILE A 260 7.98 -34.52 10.25
C ILE A 260 7.67 -35.40 11.48
N ARG A 261 6.76 -34.96 12.36
CA ARG A 261 6.35 -35.73 13.55
C ARG A 261 5.59 -37.01 13.18
N GLU A 262 4.65 -36.93 12.25
CA GLU A 262 3.88 -38.08 11.81
C GLU A 262 4.74 -39.09 11.04
N THR A 263 5.68 -38.59 10.23
CA THR A 263 6.60 -39.45 9.47
C THR A 263 7.54 -40.22 10.38
N ILE A 264 8.17 -39.58 11.39
CA ILE A 264 9.02 -40.30 12.34
C ILE A 264 8.23 -41.32 13.15
N GLU A 265 7.00 -41.01 13.56
CA GLU A 265 6.16 -41.96 14.29
C GLU A 265 5.81 -43.18 13.42
N ARG A 266 5.47 -42.96 12.15
CA ARG A 266 5.21 -44.04 11.19
C ARG A 266 6.45 -44.91 10.97
N LEU A 267 7.62 -44.31 10.83
CA LEU A 267 8.89 -45.03 10.68
C LEU A 267 9.20 -45.87 11.93
N ARG A 268 9.02 -45.31 13.13
CA ARG A 268 9.17 -46.03 14.41
C ARG A 268 8.22 -47.22 14.52
N LYS A 269 6.94 -47.05 14.18
CA LYS A 269 5.96 -48.16 14.18
C LYS A 269 6.35 -49.23 13.15
N SER A 270 6.79 -48.83 11.96
CA SER A 270 7.20 -49.74 10.89
C SER A 270 8.40 -50.60 11.27
N ILE A 271 9.44 -50.02 11.89
CA ILE A 271 10.64 -50.77 12.27
C ILE A 271 10.36 -51.77 13.40
N VAL A 272 9.55 -51.39 14.40
CA VAL A 272 9.12 -52.28 15.48
C VAL A 272 8.24 -53.41 14.93
N ALA A 273 7.31 -53.10 14.02
CA ALA A 273 6.48 -54.11 13.36
C ALA A 273 7.30 -55.06 12.48
N SER A 274 8.32 -54.56 11.79
CA SER A 274 9.24 -55.37 11.01
C SER A 274 10.06 -56.29 11.92
N ARG A 275 10.48 -55.79 13.09
CA ARG A 275 11.20 -56.58 14.08
C ARG A 275 10.34 -57.70 14.68
N SER A 276 9.07 -57.41 14.96
CA SER A 276 8.14 -58.40 15.53
C SER A 276 7.78 -59.51 14.55
N LYS A 277 7.65 -59.19 13.25
CA LYS A 277 7.44 -60.18 12.18
C LYS A 277 8.57 -61.21 12.07
N LEU A 278 9.81 -60.79 12.33
CA LEU A 278 10.98 -61.68 12.25
C LEU A 278 11.08 -62.66 13.43
N GLY A 279 10.39 -62.39 14.56
CA GLY A 279 10.36 -63.25 15.75
C GLY A 279 11.73 -63.54 16.36
N GLY A 280 11.85 -64.60 17.16
CA GLY A 280 13.13 -65.16 17.61
C GLY A 280 13.20 -66.68 17.35
N PRO A 281 14.38 -67.34 17.38
CA PRO A 281 15.77 -66.81 17.35
C PRO A 281 16.20 -66.32 15.94
N MET A 282 17.23 -65.49 15.87
CA MET A 282 17.73 -64.95 14.59
C MET A 282 18.54 -65.98 13.81
N THR A 283 17.91 -66.56 12.79
CA THR A 283 18.62 -67.30 11.74
C THR A 283 19.38 -66.34 10.83
N LEU A 284 20.52 -66.78 10.24
CA LEU A 284 21.34 -65.98 9.31
C LEU A 284 20.53 -65.33 8.17
N HIS A 285 19.52 -66.02 7.66
CA HIS A 285 18.63 -65.47 6.62
C HIS A 285 17.80 -64.28 7.13
N ARG A 286 17.23 -64.39 8.34
CA ARG A 286 16.46 -63.32 8.99
C ARG A 286 17.33 -62.14 9.38
N GLN A 287 18.59 -62.39 9.74
CA GLN A 287 19.57 -61.33 9.99
C GLN A 287 19.89 -60.54 8.71
N LYS A 288 20.08 -61.21 7.57
CA LYS A 288 20.24 -60.53 6.28
C LYS A 288 19.00 -59.70 5.90
N GLN A 289 17.80 -60.23 6.15
CA GLN A 289 16.56 -59.50 5.93
C GLN A 289 16.45 -58.27 6.84
N TRP A 290 16.81 -58.40 8.11
CA TRP A 290 16.83 -57.30 9.07
C TRP A 290 17.79 -56.19 8.63
N ASN A 291 19.01 -56.56 8.19
CA ASN A 291 19.99 -55.59 7.72
C ASN A 291 19.47 -54.80 6.51
N ARG A 292 18.79 -55.45 5.56
CA ARG A 292 18.15 -54.75 4.42
C ARG A 292 17.06 -53.76 4.88
N ILE A 293 16.28 -54.12 5.89
CA ILE A 293 15.27 -53.24 6.47
C ILE A 293 15.94 -52.04 7.17
N CYS A 294 17.04 -52.27 7.90
CA CYS A 294 17.83 -51.20 8.49
C CYS A 294 18.43 -50.27 7.42
N GLU A 295 18.94 -50.79 6.31
CA GLU A 295 19.45 -49.99 5.19
C GLU A 295 18.36 -49.10 4.59
N GLN A 296 17.15 -49.65 4.35
CA GLN A 296 16.00 -48.88 3.89
C GLN A 296 15.60 -47.79 4.90
N PHE A 297 15.57 -48.14 6.18
CA PHE A 297 15.26 -47.21 7.25
C PHE A 297 16.29 -46.06 7.35
N ILE A 298 17.58 -46.35 7.15
CA ILE A 298 18.63 -45.32 7.11
C ILE A 298 18.38 -44.34 5.96
N GLU A 299 18.00 -44.84 4.78
CA GLU A 299 17.65 -43.98 3.64
C GLU A 299 16.40 -43.12 3.94
N ASP A 300 15.37 -43.69 4.58
CA ASP A 300 14.17 -42.94 4.95
C ASP A 300 14.46 -41.86 6.00
N ILE A 301 15.31 -42.14 6.98
CA ILE A 301 15.80 -41.14 7.94
C ILE A 301 16.62 -40.06 7.24
N ARG A 302 17.43 -40.40 6.23
CA ARG A 302 18.16 -39.41 5.42
C ARG A 302 17.21 -38.48 4.68
N LYS A 303 16.14 -39.01 4.07
CA LYS A 303 15.08 -38.21 3.44
C LYS A 303 14.34 -37.34 4.45
N LEU A 304 14.06 -37.87 5.64
CA LEU A 304 13.44 -37.11 6.73
C LEU A 304 14.34 -35.96 7.19
N ASN A 305 15.65 -36.18 7.36
CA ASN A 305 16.59 -35.15 7.77
C ASN A 305 16.70 -34.02 6.73
N LYS A 306 16.61 -34.32 5.43
CA LYS A 306 16.49 -33.28 4.39
C LYS A 306 15.24 -32.41 4.57
N ARG A 307 14.11 -32.99 5.01
CA ARG A 307 12.89 -32.21 5.33
C ARG A 307 13.07 -31.37 6.59
N VAL A 308 13.80 -31.89 7.59
CA VAL A 308 14.19 -31.14 8.79
C VAL A 308 15.07 -29.95 8.41
N ASP A 309 16.00 -30.11 7.48
CA ASP A 309 16.81 -28.98 6.96
C ASP A 309 15.93 -27.92 6.32
N ASN A 310 15.03 -28.30 5.41
CA ASN A 310 14.09 -27.37 4.80
C ASN A 310 13.22 -26.66 5.84
N PHE A 311 12.72 -27.39 6.84
CA PHE A 311 11.98 -26.81 7.95
C PHE A 311 12.83 -25.78 8.72
N ASN A 312 14.07 -26.11 9.04
CA ASN A 312 14.97 -25.21 9.77
C ASN A 312 15.30 -23.93 9.00
N LEU A 313 15.30 -23.98 7.66
CA LEU A 313 15.47 -22.81 6.80
C LEU A 313 14.26 -21.87 6.81
N VAL A 314 13.04 -22.42 6.93
CA VAL A 314 11.79 -21.64 6.88
C VAL A 314 11.39 -21.11 8.26
N VAL A 315 11.81 -21.77 9.34
CA VAL A 315 11.39 -21.41 10.70
C VAL A 315 11.98 -20.06 11.12
N PRO A 316 11.14 -19.08 11.51
CA PRO A 316 11.60 -17.72 11.85
C PRO A 316 12.31 -17.61 13.21
N LEU A 317 12.29 -18.65 14.04
CA LEU A 317 12.84 -18.66 15.40
C LEU A 317 13.83 -19.81 15.60
N LEU A 318 15.07 -19.49 15.94
CA LEU A 318 16.14 -20.48 16.21
C LEU A 318 15.73 -21.50 17.29
N SER A 319 14.99 -21.06 18.32
CA SER A 319 14.52 -21.94 19.41
C SER A 319 13.52 -23.00 18.96
N ARG A 320 12.90 -22.85 17.79
CA ARG A 320 11.90 -23.79 17.25
C ARG A 320 12.45 -24.68 16.14
N GLN A 321 13.74 -24.56 15.81
CA GLN A 321 14.41 -25.46 14.87
C GLN A 321 14.51 -26.87 15.46
N MET A 322 14.63 -27.86 14.59
CA MET A 322 14.70 -29.27 14.93
C MET A 322 16.09 -29.83 14.67
N MET A 323 16.53 -30.75 15.53
CA MET A 323 17.75 -31.53 15.29
C MET A 323 17.47 -32.73 14.39
N HIS A 324 18.51 -33.18 13.70
CA HIS A 324 18.45 -34.39 12.89
C HIS A 324 18.21 -35.63 13.73
N PHE A 325 17.52 -36.59 13.12
CA PHE A 325 17.33 -37.92 13.68
C PHE A 325 18.52 -38.81 13.29
N SER A 326 19.09 -39.50 14.28
CA SER A 326 20.12 -40.51 14.06
C SER A 326 19.46 -41.88 13.87
N ALA A 327 19.73 -42.52 12.73
CA ALA A 327 19.16 -43.83 12.41
C ALA A 327 19.58 -44.89 13.44
N ASP A 328 20.86 -44.92 13.83
CA ASP A 328 21.40 -45.91 14.78
C ASP A 328 20.69 -45.82 16.13
N LYS A 329 20.49 -44.61 16.66
CA LYS A 329 19.77 -44.39 17.92
C LYS A 329 18.31 -44.84 17.85
N GLU A 330 17.65 -44.62 16.71
CA GLU A 330 16.27 -45.07 16.52
C GLU A 330 16.17 -46.60 16.33
N ILE A 331 17.17 -47.25 15.72
CA ILE A 331 17.23 -48.71 15.63
C ILE A 331 17.44 -49.34 17.02
N VAL A 332 18.34 -48.80 17.83
CA VAL A 332 18.54 -49.24 19.22
C VAL A 332 17.25 -49.10 20.02
N ARG A 333 16.59 -47.94 19.92
CA ARG A 333 15.28 -47.72 20.54
C ARG A 333 14.23 -48.72 20.07
N ALA A 334 14.20 -49.04 18.77
CA ALA A 334 13.28 -50.05 18.22
C ALA A 334 13.53 -51.46 18.80
N GLN A 335 14.79 -51.81 19.07
CA GLN A 335 15.13 -53.07 19.71
C GLN A 335 14.72 -53.09 21.19
N GLU A 336 14.95 -52.00 21.93
CA GLU A 336 14.53 -51.86 23.33
C GLU A 336 13.00 -51.93 23.46
N THR A 337 12.27 -51.20 22.63
CA THR A 337 10.80 -51.26 22.61
C THR A 337 10.27 -52.64 22.26
N TYR A 338 10.92 -53.36 21.34
CA TYR A 338 10.57 -54.76 21.05
C TYR A 338 10.82 -55.69 22.25
N LYS A 339 11.96 -55.55 22.94
CA LYS A 339 12.26 -56.32 24.16
C LYS A 339 11.20 -56.08 25.23
N ALA A 340 10.88 -54.82 25.51
CA ALA A 340 9.82 -54.45 26.45
C ALA A 340 8.44 -55.02 26.05
N LEU A 341 8.11 -55.04 24.75
CA LEU A 341 6.87 -55.68 24.26
C LEU A 341 6.84 -57.20 24.49
N MET A 342 7.99 -57.86 24.40
CA MET A 342 8.10 -59.30 24.67
C MET A 342 8.01 -59.59 26.17
N GLU A 343 8.72 -58.83 27.01
CA GLU A 343 8.64 -58.92 28.47
C GLU A 343 7.19 -58.70 28.97
N ASN A 344 6.50 -57.68 28.46
CA ASN A 344 5.10 -57.44 28.80
C ASN A 344 4.16 -58.58 28.34
N ARG A 345 4.44 -59.20 27.19
CA ARG A 345 3.70 -60.39 26.74
C ARG A 345 3.90 -61.58 27.67
N GLU A 346 5.12 -61.80 28.12
CA GLU A 346 5.46 -62.87 29.05
C GLU A 346 4.76 -62.68 30.41
N VAL A 347 4.77 -61.47 30.96
CA VAL A 347 4.04 -61.11 32.20
C VAL A 347 2.53 -61.28 32.04
N SER A 348 1.95 -60.82 30.93
CA SER A 348 0.50 -61.01 30.69
C SER A 348 0.10 -62.49 30.55
N ASN A 349 1.00 -63.33 30.02
CA ASN A 349 0.80 -64.77 29.89
C ASN A 349 1.02 -65.52 31.22
N SER A 350 1.79 -64.99 32.17
CA SER A 350 1.88 -65.55 33.52
C SER A 350 0.66 -65.18 34.36
N ASP A 351 0.22 -63.92 34.31
CA ASP A 351 -0.95 -63.45 35.07
C ASP A 351 -2.24 -64.17 34.64
N THR A 352 -2.40 -64.47 33.35
CA THR A 352 -3.53 -65.26 32.84
C THR A 352 -3.49 -66.71 33.32
N LYS A 353 -2.31 -67.33 33.37
CA LYS A 353 -2.14 -68.70 33.89
C LYS A 353 -2.39 -68.77 35.40
N GLU A 354 -1.92 -67.81 36.18
CA GLU A 354 -2.19 -67.75 37.62
C GLU A 354 -3.68 -67.56 37.92
N ASN A 355 -4.36 -66.67 37.18
CA ASN A 355 -5.81 -66.47 37.29
C ASN A 355 -6.62 -67.70 36.86
N GLU A 356 -6.19 -68.43 35.82
CA GLU A 356 -6.82 -69.68 35.41
C GLU A 356 -6.60 -70.80 36.44
N GLU A 357 -5.39 -70.92 37.02
CA GLU A 357 -5.09 -71.91 38.06
C GLU A 357 -5.83 -71.64 39.38
N GLU A 358 -5.98 -70.37 39.80
CA GLU A 358 -6.81 -70.01 40.97
C GLU A 358 -8.29 -70.32 40.76
N ASN A 359 -8.82 -70.11 39.55
CA ASN A 359 -10.21 -70.37 39.23
C ASN A 359 -10.49 -71.89 39.13
N VAL A 360 -9.54 -72.67 38.63
CA VAL A 360 -9.58 -74.14 38.64
C VAL A 360 -9.50 -74.68 40.08
N LYS A 361 -8.66 -74.12 40.96
CA LYS A 361 -8.61 -74.51 42.39
C LYS A 361 -9.92 -74.19 43.14
N LYS A 362 -10.52 -73.01 42.91
CA LYS A 362 -11.83 -72.63 43.48
C LYS A 362 -12.97 -73.53 43.00
N ASN A 363 -12.99 -73.89 41.72
CA ASN A 363 -14.02 -74.78 41.16
C ASN A 363 -13.80 -76.25 41.54
N GLY A 364 -12.54 -76.67 41.69
CA GLY A 364 -12.14 -77.98 42.21
C GLY A 364 -12.62 -78.21 43.65
N TRP A 365 -12.42 -77.24 44.55
CA TRP A 365 -12.93 -77.32 45.93
C TRP A 365 -14.45 -77.38 46.00
N LYS A 366 -15.17 -76.61 45.17
CA LYS A 366 -16.64 -76.72 45.08
C LYS A 366 -17.06 -78.12 44.63
N SER A 367 -16.43 -78.68 43.59
CA SER A 367 -16.74 -80.04 43.10
C SER A 367 -16.43 -81.16 44.11
N SER A 368 -15.38 -80.99 44.93
CA SER A 368 -15.01 -81.95 45.97
C SER A 368 -15.93 -81.87 47.19
N LEU A 369 -16.41 -80.68 47.56
CA LEU A 369 -17.43 -80.48 48.59
C LEU A 369 -18.77 -81.12 48.21
N PHE A 370 -19.20 -81.01 46.94
CA PHE A 370 -20.43 -81.63 46.46
C PHE A 370 -20.38 -83.17 46.39
N LYS A 371 -19.19 -83.77 46.27
CA LYS A 371 -19.03 -85.24 46.34
C LYS A 371 -19.11 -85.79 47.76
N TRP A 372 -18.74 -84.99 48.78
CA TRP A 372 -18.79 -85.40 50.18
C TRP A 372 -20.21 -85.34 50.77
N LEU A 373 -21.09 -84.52 50.18
CA LEU A 373 -22.49 -84.37 50.61
C LEU A 373 -23.44 -85.46 50.08
N ASN A 374 -22.98 -86.31 49.15
CA ASN A 374 -23.78 -87.33 48.47
C ASN A 374 -23.31 -88.77 48.78
N LEU A 375 -22.67 -88.99 49.93
CA LEU A 375 -22.31 -90.32 50.42
C LEU A 375 -23.10 -90.68 51.67
#